data_AF-A0A7U7GCP9-F1
#
_entry.id   AF-A0A7U7GCP9-F1
#
_cell.length_a   1.000
_cell.length_b   1.000
_cell.length_c   1.000
_cell.angle_alpha   90.00
_cell.angle_beta   90.00
_cell.angle_gamma   90.00
#
_symmetry.space_group_name_H-M   'P 1'
#
loop_
_entity.id
_entity.type
_entity.pdbx_description
1 polymer ?
#
loop_
_entity_poly.entity_id
_entity_poly.type
_entity_poly.pdbx_seq_one_letter_code
_entity_poly.pdbx_strand_id
1 'polypeptide(L)'
;MGFKFISNHGKIYRRQIVGLSGSHAFLYDNGGMIDLGTLGGTYSWAYGINDSGQIVGGSDTTGNNSRHAFLYDNGLMSDIGTLGGTESFANDINNSGQIVGRSNIANRNHGFLYADGQMVDLNSLFPTGSGWTLTEAKAINNAGQIIGYGEINGQDHAFLMSPIVESPTSVPEPATLALLSLGLAGLGFSRKWQWCG
;
A
#
# COMPACT_ATOMS: atom_id res chain seq x y z
N MET A 1 10.43 26.26 -7.26
CA MET A 1 9.33 25.31 -6.98
C MET A 1 9.26 24.35 -8.15
N GLY A 2 9.60 23.08 -7.95
CA GLY A 2 9.48 22.04 -8.99
C GLY A 2 8.20 21.25 -8.76
N PHE A 3 7.37 21.11 -9.79
CA PHE A 3 6.19 20.26 -9.75
C PHE A 3 6.61 18.82 -10.07
N LYS A 4 6.27 17.86 -9.21
CA LYS A 4 6.35 16.43 -9.53
C LYS A 4 4.95 16.01 -9.98
N PHE A 5 4.83 15.55 -11.22
CA PHE A 5 3.58 15.08 -11.82
C PHE A 5 3.58 13.56 -11.84
N ILE A 6 2.53 12.94 -11.29
CA ILE A 6 2.28 11.49 -11.42
C ILE A 6 1.02 11.30 -12.25
N SER A 7 1.07 10.41 -13.24
CA SER A 7 -0.01 10.13 -14.18
C SER A 7 -0.73 8.84 -13.81
N ASN A 8 -2.03 8.80 -14.09
CA ASN A 8 -2.82 7.57 -14.02
C ASN A 8 -2.30 6.52 -15.02
N HIS A 9 -2.19 5.25 -14.60
CA HIS A 9 -1.49 4.18 -15.32
C HIS A 9 -2.26 3.57 -16.51
N GLY A 10 -3.53 3.92 -16.75
CA GLY A 10 -4.34 3.14 -17.70
C GLY A 10 -5.03 3.85 -18.88
N LYS A 11 -5.16 5.17 -18.97
CA LYS A 11 -5.95 5.77 -20.08
C LYS A 11 -5.41 7.12 -20.57
N ILE A 12 -4.85 7.10 -21.78
CA ILE A 12 -4.37 8.25 -22.58
C ILE A 12 -5.50 9.27 -22.90
N TYR A 13 -6.76 9.00 -22.50
CA TYR A 13 -7.92 9.85 -22.74
C TYR A 13 -8.36 10.72 -21.54
N ARG A 14 -7.82 10.50 -20.33
CA ARG A 14 -8.03 11.40 -19.18
C ARG A 14 -6.68 11.92 -18.71
N ARG A 15 -6.45 13.23 -18.84
CA ARG A 15 -5.23 13.88 -18.34
C ARG A 15 -5.36 14.11 -16.84
N GLN A 16 -5.39 13.01 -16.08
CA GLN A 16 -5.38 13.06 -14.63
C GLN A 16 -3.94 13.07 -14.13
N ILE A 17 -3.60 14.13 -13.41
CA ILE A 17 -2.26 14.33 -12.86
C ILE A 17 -2.40 14.72 -11.40
N VAL A 18 -1.61 14.10 -10.54
CA VAL A 18 -1.48 14.53 -9.14
C VAL A 18 -0.13 15.18 -8.89
N GLY A 19 -0.09 16.11 -7.95
CA GLY A 19 1.11 16.86 -7.59
C GLY A 19 0.91 17.78 -6.40
N LEU A 20 1.77 18.80 -6.29
CA LEU A 20 1.75 19.83 -5.24
C LEU A 20 1.44 21.20 -5.83
N SER A 21 0.43 21.90 -5.34
CA SER A 21 0.12 23.28 -5.74
C SER A 21 0.07 24.13 -4.48
N GLY A 22 1.07 24.99 -4.31
CA GLY A 22 1.28 25.67 -3.02
C GLY A 22 1.61 24.65 -1.92
N SER A 23 0.77 24.58 -0.88
CA SER A 23 0.96 23.72 0.29
C SER A 23 0.28 22.35 0.18
N HIS A 24 -0.67 22.15 -0.74
CA HIS A 24 -1.54 20.98 -0.76
C HIS A 24 -1.34 20.10 -2.00
N ALA A 25 -1.68 18.83 -1.83
CA ALA A 25 -1.88 17.89 -2.91
C ALA A 25 -3.06 18.30 -3.78
N PHE A 26 -2.93 18.14 -5.10
CA PHE A 26 -4.02 18.40 -6.04
C PHE A 26 -4.24 17.25 -7.02
N LEU A 27 -5.45 17.17 -7.56
CA LEU A 27 -5.80 16.43 -8.77
C LEU A 27 -6.08 17.43 -9.89
N TYR A 28 -5.37 17.31 -11.00
CA TYR A 28 -5.71 18.00 -12.23
C TYR A 28 -6.52 17.07 -13.10
N ASP A 29 -7.76 17.44 -13.46
CA ASP A 29 -8.63 16.66 -14.33
C ASP A 29 -9.42 17.56 -15.27
N ASN A 30 -9.51 17.19 -16.55
CA ASN A 30 -10.24 17.90 -17.60
C ASN A 30 -10.03 19.44 -17.63
N GLY A 31 -8.81 19.91 -17.34
CA GLY A 31 -8.50 21.33 -17.36
C GLY A 31 -8.69 22.05 -16.01
N GLY A 32 -9.31 21.39 -15.03
CA GLY A 32 -9.53 21.91 -13.68
C GLY A 32 -8.52 21.35 -12.66
N MET A 33 -8.20 22.15 -11.65
CA MET A 33 -7.41 21.74 -10.49
C MET A 33 -8.33 21.58 -9.29
N ILE A 34 -8.27 20.41 -8.65
CA ILE A 34 -9.03 20.04 -7.46
C ILE A 34 -8.03 19.96 -6.32
N ASP A 35 -8.19 20.81 -5.30
CA ASP A 35 -7.45 20.69 -4.04
C ASP A 35 -7.98 19.47 -3.27
N LEU A 36 -7.08 18.60 -2.82
CA LEU A 36 -7.44 17.41 -2.05
C LEU A 36 -7.59 17.72 -0.56
N GLY A 37 -7.09 18.86 -0.09
CA GLY A 37 -7.06 19.26 1.31
C GLY A 37 -5.94 18.57 2.10
N THR A 38 -6.14 18.48 3.41
CA THR A 38 -5.20 17.88 4.37
C THR A 38 -5.98 17.06 5.43
N LEU A 39 -5.27 16.28 6.24
CA LEU A 39 -5.78 15.61 7.44
C LEU A 39 -5.90 16.57 8.66
N GLY A 40 -6.18 17.85 8.40
CA GLY A 40 -6.29 18.90 9.42
C GLY A 40 -5.00 19.69 9.67
N GLY A 41 -3.89 19.33 9.01
CA GLY A 41 -2.63 20.07 9.03
C GLY A 41 -2.49 21.08 7.89
N THR A 42 -1.25 21.50 7.64
CA THR A 42 -0.93 22.58 6.69
C THR A 42 -0.51 22.06 5.33
N TYR A 43 0.16 20.91 5.26
CA TYR A 43 0.69 20.38 4.01
C TYR A 43 0.15 19.00 3.67
N SER A 44 0.02 18.73 2.38
CA SER A 44 -0.24 17.38 1.86
C SER A 44 0.50 17.15 0.54
N TRP A 45 0.79 15.89 0.26
CA TRP A 45 1.55 15.45 -0.91
C TRP A 45 0.93 14.21 -1.52
N ALA A 46 0.58 14.25 -2.81
CA ALA A 46 0.11 13.09 -3.56
C ALA A 46 1.28 12.38 -4.27
N TYR A 47 1.33 11.05 -4.16
CA TYR A 47 2.40 10.20 -4.68
C TYR A 47 1.92 9.12 -5.67
N GLY A 48 0.68 8.65 -5.57
CA GLY A 48 0.11 7.63 -6.46
C GLY A 48 -1.35 7.92 -6.81
N ILE A 49 -1.77 7.46 -7.99
CA ILE A 49 -3.18 7.50 -8.45
C ILE A 49 -3.49 6.24 -9.27
N ASN A 50 -4.65 5.62 -9.03
CA ASN A 50 -5.10 4.45 -9.80
C ASN A 50 -6.19 4.79 -10.84
N ASP A 51 -6.59 3.80 -11.65
CA ASP A 51 -7.57 3.99 -12.74
C ASP A 51 -8.97 4.41 -12.27
N SER A 52 -9.30 4.16 -11.00
CA SER A 52 -10.55 4.60 -10.37
C SER A 52 -10.50 6.06 -9.90
N GLY A 53 -9.33 6.71 -9.99
CA GLY A 53 -9.12 8.08 -9.53
C GLY A 53 -8.84 8.19 -8.03
N GLN A 54 -8.56 7.06 -7.36
CA GLN A 54 -8.13 7.06 -5.96
C GLN A 54 -6.69 7.55 -5.88
N ILE A 55 -6.41 8.44 -4.94
CA ILE A 55 -5.11 9.10 -4.80
C ILE A 55 -4.54 8.80 -3.42
N VAL A 56 -3.24 8.53 -3.37
CA VAL A 56 -2.54 8.25 -2.11
C VAL A 56 -1.35 9.15 -1.94
N GLY A 57 -0.92 9.32 -0.68
CA GLY A 57 0.20 10.18 -0.37
C GLY A 57 0.44 10.32 1.12
N GLY A 58 0.96 11.49 1.53
CA GLY A 58 1.11 11.87 2.93
C GLY A 58 0.46 13.22 3.22
N SER A 59 -0.04 13.44 4.42
CA SER A 59 -0.58 14.71 4.88
C SER A 59 -0.17 14.98 6.32
N ASP A 60 0.10 16.25 6.62
CA ASP A 60 0.18 16.69 8.01
C ASP A 60 -1.19 16.50 8.68
N THR A 61 -1.16 16.05 9.92
CA THR A 61 -2.34 15.90 10.78
C THR A 61 -2.63 17.19 11.55
N THR A 62 -3.78 17.22 12.23
CA THR A 62 -4.18 18.33 13.12
C THR A 62 -3.03 18.79 14.03
N GLY A 63 -2.69 20.09 13.94
CA GLY A 63 -1.64 20.70 14.75
C GLY A 63 -0.22 20.53 14.20
N ASN A 64 -0.05 19.95 13.00
CA ASN A 64 1.24 19.77 12.31
C ASN A 64 2.28 18.99 13.14
N ASN A 65 1.84 18.07 13.99
CA ASN A 65 2.71 17.31 14.89
C ASN A 65 3.15 15.96 14.31
N SER A 66 2.45 15.47 13.28
CA SER A 66 2.60 14.15 12.69
C SER A 66 2.25 14.19 11.21
N ARG A 67 2.68 13.17 10.47
CA ARG A 67 2.38 13.01 9.05
C ARG A 67 1.85 11.63 8.77
N HIS A 68 0.64 11.54 8.29
CA HIS A 68 0.00 10.25 8.06
C HIS A 68 -0.20 10.03 6.57
N ALA A 69 -0.10 8.76 6.17
CA ALA A 69 -0.52 8.32 4.87
C ALA A 69 -2.01 8.56 4.71
N PHE A 70 -2.43 8.97 3.52
CA PHE A 70 -3.85 9.15 3.22
C PHE A 70 -4.29 8.34 2.01
N LEU A 71 -5.58 8.04 1.96
CA LEU A 71 -6.34 7.64 0.79
C LEU A 71 -7.39 8.72 0.50
N TYR A 72 -7.33 9.33 -0.67
CA TYR A 72 -8.36 10.22 -1.18
C TYR A 72 -9.23 9.46 -2.17
N ASP A 73 -10.51 9.36 -1.84
CA ASP A 73 -11.51 8.67 -2.66
C ASP A 73 -12.84 9.42 -2.61
N ASN A 74 -13.49 9.58 -3.76
CA ASN A 74 -14.80 10.24 -3.91
C ASN A 74 -14.92 11.59 -3.17
N GLY A 75 -13.88 12.42 -3.21
CA GLY A 75 -13.89 13.74 -2.59
C GLY A 75 -13.43 13.79 -1.14
N LEU A 76 -13.09 12.66 -0.53
CA LEU A 76 -12.77 12.53 0.90
C LEU A 76 -11.33 12.06 1.11
N MET A 77 -10.53 12.85 1.83
CA MET A 77 -9.22 12.43 2.33
C MET A 77 -9.38 11.66 3.65
N SER A 78 -9.02 10.38 3.64
CA SER A 78 -9.05 9.49 4.81
C SER A 78 -7.63 9.20 5.30
N ASP A 79 -7.42 9.28 6.61
CA ASP A 79 -6.21 8.82 7.27
C ASP A 79 -6.19 7.28 7.27
N ILE A 80 -5.12 6.66 6.73
CA ILE A 80 -4.97 5.19 6.74
C ILE A 80 -4.06 4.69 7.86
N GLY A 81 -3.62 5.58 8.75
CA GLY A 81 -2.96 5.28 10.01
C GLY A 81 -1.45 5.04 9.89
N THR A 82 -0.89 4.42 10.93
CA THR A 82 0.51 4.02 11.04
C THR A 82 0.61 2.59 11.58
N LEU A 83 1.79 1.99 11.51
CA LEU A 83 2.14 0.73 12.18
C LEU A 83 2.39 0.90 13.70
N GLY A 84 2.00 2.02 14.31
CA GLY A 84 2.16 2.30 15.74
C GLY A 84 3.18 3.39 16.08
N GLY A 85 3.88 3.93 15.09
CA GLY A 85 4.65 5.18 15.22
C GLY A 85 3.83 6.43 14.90
N THR A 86 4.50 7.57 14.73
CA THR A 86 3.85 8.88 14.45
C THR A 86 3.82 9.28 12.99
N GLU A 87 4.48 8.51 12.10
CA GLU A 87 4.58 8.89 10.69
C GLU A 87 4.37 7.73 9.74
N SER A 88 3.65 7.99 8.64
CA SER A 88 3.50 7.08 7.52
C SER A 88 3.34 7.85 6.20
N PHE A 89 3.71 7.21 5.09
CA PHE A 89 3.54 7.73 3.73
C PHE A 89 3.15 6.61 2.78
N ALA A 90 2.08 6.80 2.01
CA ALA A 90 1.69 5.90 0.94
C ALA A 90 2.39 6.29 -0.36
N ASN A 91 3.22 5.41 -0.89
CA ASN A 91 4.05 5.66 -2.06
C ASN A 91 3.35 5.32 -3.37
N ASP A 92 2.49 4.29 -3.38
CA ASP A 92 1.85 3.80 -4.59
C ASP A 92 0.54 3.05 -4.29
N ILE A 93 -0.33 2.95 -5.30
CA ILE A 93 -1.63 2.29 -5.25
C ILE A 93 -1.93 1.56 -6.56
N ASN A 94 -2.38 0.31 -6.48
CA ASN A 94 -2.83 -0.44 -7.67
C ASN A 94 -4.34 -0.30 -7.94
N ASN A 95 -4.81 -0.84 -9.06
CA ASN A 95 -6.22 -0.75 -9.46
C ASN A 95 -7.18 -1.58 -8.60
N SER A 96 -6.66 -2.44 -7.73
CA SER A 96 -7.45 -3.17 -6.72
C SER A 96 -7.58 -2.38 -5.41
N GLY A 97 -7.04 -1.15 -5.34
CA GLY A 97 -7.06 -0.32 -4.14
C GLY A 97 -6.05 -0.72 -3.08
N GLN A 98 -5.07 -1.57 -3.42
CA GLN A 98 -3.99 -1.95 -2.51
C GLN A 98 -2.93 -0.86 -2.52
N ILE A 99 -2.53 -0.42 -1.33
CA ILE A 99 -1.62 0.72 -1.15
C ILE A 99 -0.35 0.22 -0.50
N VAL A 100 0.81 0.69 -0.96
CA VAL A 100 2.10 0.38 -0.34
C VAL A 100 2.84 1.64 0.05
N GLY A 101 3.74 1.52 1.02
CA GLY A 101 4.51 2.66 1.47
C GLY A 101 5.47 2.33 2.59
N ARG A 102 5.74 3.32 3.43
CA ARG A 102 6.52 3.18 4.67
C ARG A 102 5.76 3.74 5.86
N SER A 103 5.94 3.13 7.02
CA SER A 103 5.44 3.62 8.29
C SER A 103 6.49 3.45 9.36
N ASN A 104 6.53 4.39 10.30
CA ASN A 104 7.34 4.26 11.49
C ASN A 104 6.70 3.27 12.47
N ILE A 105 7.54 2.43 13.06
CA ILE A 105 7.24 1.56 14.19
C ILE A 105 8.53 1.41 15.02
N ALA A 106 8.43 1.58 16.34
CA ALA A 106 9.59 1.51 17.25
C ALA A 106 10.83 2.32 16.79
N ASN A 107 10.61 3.54 16.28
CA ASN A 107 11.63 4.45 15.75
C ASN A 107 12.39 3.94 14.50
N ARG A 108 11.81 3.01 13.73
CA ARG A 108 12.33 2.58 12.42
C ARG A 108 11.24 2.62 11.36
N ASN A 109 11.62 2.83 10.11
CA ASN A 109 10.72 2.69 8.98
C ASN A 109 10.58 1.22 8.60
N HIS A 110 9.34 0.76 8.49
CA HIS A 110 8.99 -0.53 7.90
C HIS A 110 8.14 -0.29 6.65
N GLY A 111 8.32 -1.12 5.64
CA GLY A 111 7.41 -1.17 4.50
C GLY A 111 6.05 -1.70 4.93
N PHE A 112 4.96 -1.14 4.41
CA PHE A 112 3.61 -1.64 4.67
C PHE A 112 2.85 -1.97 3.39
N LEU A 113 1.85 -2.84 3.54
CA LEU A 113 0.74 -3.04 2.60
C LEU A 113 -0.55 -2.67 3.31
N TYR A 114 -1.35 -1.77 2.74
CA TYR A 114 -2.70 -1.46 3.19
C TYR A 114 -3.71 -2.08 2.22
N ALA A 115 -4.55 -2.95 2.75
CA ALA A 115 -5.59 -3.65 2.02
C ALA A 115 -6.75 -3.96 2.97
N ASP A 116 -7.97 -4.01 2.44
CA ASP A 116 -9.17 -4.36 3.22
C ASP A 116 -9.35 -3.51 4.50
N GLY A 117 -8.95 -2.23 4.43
CA GLY A 117 -9.05 -1.30 5.55
C GLY A 117 -7.97 -1.44 6.62
N GLN A 118 -6.96 -2.28 6.41
CA GLN A 118 -5.94 -2.62 7.41
C GLN A 118 -4.52 -2.33 6.89
N MET A 119 -3.70 -1.69 7.72
CA MET A 119 -2.26 -1.54 7.47
C MET A 119 -1.51 -2.75 8.02
N VAL A 120 -0.81 -3.47 7.15
CA VAL A 120 -0.03 -4.66 7.48
C VAL A 120 1.46 -4.36 7.29
N ASP A 121 2.25 -4.63 8.32
CA ASP A 121 3.71 -4.57 8.23
C ASP A 121 4.22 -5.67 7.30
N LEU A 122 4.93 -5.29 6.22
CA LEU A 122 5.47 -6.28 5.28
C LEU A 122 6.41 -7.27 5.97
N ASN A 123 7.12 -6.86 7.02
CA ASN A 123 8.02 -7.74 7.77
C ASN A 123 7.28 -8.86 8.51
N SER A 124 5.98 -8.72 8.77
CA SER A 124 5.13 -9.79 9.33
C SER A 124 4.77 -10.86 8.29
N LEU A 125 5.00 -10.58 7.00
CA LEU A 125 4.74 -11.47 5.87
C LEU A 125 5.98 -12.31 5.48
N PHE A 126 7.09 -12.17 6.21
CA PHE A 126 8.31 -12.94 5.95
C PHE A 126 8.59 -13.91 7.09
N PRO A 127 9.25 -15.05 6.81
CA PRO A 127 9.75 -15.92 7.85
C PRO A 127 10.66 -15.14 8.81
N THR A 128 10.39 -15.28 10.10
CA THR A 128 11.26 -14.77 11.16
C THR A 128 12.67 -15.33 10.97
N GLY A 129 13.68 -14.46 10.99
CA GLY A 129 15.09 -14.86 10.84
C GLY A 129 15.63 -14.84 9.42
N SER A 130 14.91 -14.27 8.44
CA SER A 130 15.41 -14.05 7.07
C SER A 130 16.63 -13.13 6.98
N GLY A 131 16.93 -12.38 8.05
CA GLY A 131 17.95 -11.33 8.08
C GLY A 131 17.52 -10.04 7.36
N TRP A 132 16.35 -10.03 6.72
CA TRP A 132 15.78 -8.87 6.08
C TRP A 132 14.99 -8.02 7.07
N THR A 133 15.13 -6.70 6.92
CA THR A 133 14.18 -5.70 7.41
C THR A 133 13.73 -4.87 6.21
N LEU A 134 12.49 -5.06 5.76
CA LEU A 134 11.92 -4.27 4.67
C LEU A 134 11.56 -2.89 5.20
N THR A 135 12.26 -1.87 4.74
CA THR A 135 12.17 -0.51 5.28
C THR A 135 11.20 0.38 4.52
N GLU A 136 10.99 0.09 3.23
CA GLU A 136 10.09 0.87 2.39
C GLU A 136 9.61 0.08 1.17
N ALA A 137 8.30 0.04 0.95
CA ALA A 137 7.72 -0.38 -0.31
C ALA A 137 7.53 0.84 -1.23
N LYS A 138 8.05 0.77 -2.45
CA LYS A 138 8.09 1.89 -3.40
C LYS A 138 7.00 1.84 -4.45
N ALA A 139 6.68 0.65 -4.94
CA ALA A 139 5.67 0.49 -5.99
C ALA A 139 4.96 -0.85 -5.88
N ILE A 140 3.72 -0.89 -6.38
CA ILE A 140 2.88 -2.08 -6.45
C ILE A 140 2.21 -2.15 -7.82
N ASN A 141 2.22 -3.33 -8.46
CA ASN A 141 1.49 -3.54 -9.71
C ASN A 141 0.12 -4.19 -9.50
N ASN A 142 -0.68 -4.29 -10.56
CA ASN A 142 -2.02 -4.90 -10.53
C ASN A 142 -2.01 -6.42 -10.27
N ALA A 143 -0.84 -7.07 -10.38
CA ALA A 143 -0.68 -8.46 -9.95
C ALA A 143 -0.37 -8.57 -8.44
N GLY A 144 -0.30 -7.45 -7.71
CA GLY A 144 0.03 -7.39 -6.29
C GLY A 144 1.52 -7.56 -5.99
N GLN A 145 2.40 -7.50 -7.00
CA GLN A 145 3.84 -7.55 -6.79
C GLN A 145 4.34 -6.20 -6.28
N ILE A 146 5.22 -6.23 -5.28
CA ILE A 146 5.71 -5.04 -4.58
C ILE A 146 7.22 -4.96 -4.74
N ILE A 147 7.73 -3.81 -5.14
CA ILE A 147 9.17 -3.52 -5.10
C ILE A 147 9.48 -2.49 -4.02
N GLY A 148 10.71 -2.50 -3.51
CA GLY A 148 11.12 -1.56 -2.49
C GLY A 148 12.55 -1.74 -2.05
N TYR A 149 12.87 -1.17 -0.89
CA TYR A 149 14.17 -1.26 -0.25
C TYR A 149 14.04 -1.91 1.13
N GLY A 150 15.07 -2.67 1.50
CA GLY A 150 15.22 -3.23 2.83
C GLY A 150 16.69 -3.37 3.18
N GLU A 151 16.95 -3.57 4.46
CA GLU A 151 18.28 -3.87 4.98
C GLU A 151 18.44 -5.38 5.12
N ILE A 152 19.58 -5.92 4.67
CA ILE A 152 20.03 -7.26 5.01
C ILE A 152 21.52 -7.21 5.37
N ASN A 153 21.87 -7.78 6.52
CA ASN A 153 23.23 -7.75 7.07
C ASN A 153 23.83 -6.33 7.16
N GLY A 154 23.00 -5.32 7.49
CA GLY A 154 23.42 -3.92 7.60
C GLY A 154 23.61 -3.20 6.26
N GLN A 155 23.16 -3.78 5.14
CA GLN A 155 23.27 -3.20 3.81
C GLN A 155 21.92 -3.05 3.13
N ASP A 156 21.71 -1.90 2.48
CA ASP A 156 20.51 -1.62 1.70
C ASP A 156 20.49 -2.44 0.40
N HIS A 157 19.36 -3.11 0.17
CA HIS A 157 19.10 -3.90 -1.02
C HIS A 157 17.69 -3.64 -1.54
N ALA A 158 17.52 -3.71 -2.86
CA ALA A 158 16.19 -3.74 -3.46
C ALA A 158 15.56 -5.13 -3.29
N PHE A 159 14.24 -5.18 -3.17
CA PHE A 159 13.48 -6.44 -3.13
C PHE A 159 12.33 -6.42 -4.15
N LEU A 160 11.84 -7.62 -4.49
CA LEU A 160 10.60 -7.85 -5.24
C LEU A 160 9.75 -8.90 -4.53
N MET A 161 8.68 -8.50 -3.86
CA MET A 161 7.69 -9.44 -3.33
C MET A 161 6.68 -9.82 -4.42
N SER A 162 6.36 -11.11 -4.50
CA SER A 162 5.26 -11.60 -5.32
C SER A 162 4.20 -12.27 -4.43
N PRO A 163 2.90 -12.06 -4.69
CA PRO A 163 1.85 -12.84 -4.04
C PRO A 163 2.03 -14.31 -4.33
N ILE A 164 1.87 -15.13 -3.30
CA ILE A 164 1.70 -16.56 -3.53
C ILE A 164 0.33 -16.76 -4.16
N VAL A 165 0.32 -17.12 -5.44
CA VAL A 165 -0.85 -17.76 -6.02
C VAL A 165 -0.78 -19.19 -5.48
N GLU A 166 -1.61 -19.50 -4.49
CA GLU A 166 -1.87 -20.91 -4.19
C GLU A 166 -2.43 -21.50 -5.49
N SER A 167 -1.58 -22.21 -6.24
CA SER A 167 -2.06 -23.17 -7.23
C SER A 167 -3.08 -24.00 -6.46
N PRO A 168 -4.32 -24.18 -6.96
CA PRO A 168 -5.22 -25.14 -6.35
C PRO A 168 -4.42 -26.43 -6.32
N THR A 169 -3.93 -26.81 -5.14
CA THR A 169 -3.26 -28.07 -4.96
C THR A 169 -4.26 -29.06 -5.53
N SER A 170 -3.82 -29.80 -6.56
CA SER A 170 -4.63 -30.86 -7.15
C SER A 170 -5.27 -31.57 -5.98
N VAL A 171 -6.59 -31.44 -5.87
CA VAL A 171 -7.39 -32.00 -4.78
C VAL A 171 -6.79 -33.38 -4.53
N PRO A 172 -6.25 -33.69 -3.34
CA PRO A 172 -5.79 -35.05 -3.10
C PRO A 172 -7.02 -35.88 -3.36
N GLU A 173 -6.98 -36.77 -4.36
CA GLU A 173 -8.10 -37.65 -4.66
C GLU A 173 -8.53 -38.19 -3.29
N PRO A 174 -9.79 -37.95 -2.86
CA PRO A 174 -10.26 -38.69 -1.73
C PRO A 174 -10.14 -40.12 -2.21
N ALA A 175 -9.21 -40.86 -1.60
CA ALA A 175 -9.16 -42.30 -1.72
C ALA A 175 -10.63 -42.74 -1.68
N THR A 176 -11.03 -43.44 -2.73
CA THR A 176 -12.39 -43.77 -3.18
C THR A 176 -13.33 -44.37 -2.11
N LEU A 177 -13.03 -44.31 -0.81
CA LEU A 177 -13.86 -44.81 0.27
C LEU A 177 -13.74 -43.93 1.54
N ALA A 178 -14.63 -42.94 1.70
CA ALA A 178 -15.31 -42.63 2.97
C ALA A 178 -16.36 -41.52 2.80
N LEU A 179 -17.59 -41.93 2.49
CA LEU A 179 -18.80 -41.15 2.75
C LEU A 179 -19.04 -40.99 4.26
N LEU A 180 -19.75 -39.90 4.64
CA LEU A 180 -20.36 -39.56 5.94
C LEU A 180 -19.48 -38.89 7.03
N SER A 181 -19.51 -37.56 7.08
CA SER A 181 -20.09 -36.82 8.24
C SER A 181 -20.09 -35.30 7.98
N LEU A 182 -21.28 -34.72 7.95
CA LEU A 182 -21.53 -33.28 7.95
C LEU A 182 -21.18 -32.69 9.32
N GLY A 183 -20.59 -31.49 9.35
CA GLY A 183 -20.52 -30.69 10.57
C GLY A 183 -19.67 -29.44 10.43
N LEU A 184 -20.35 -28.29 10.30
CA LEU A 184 -19.83 -26.92 10.15
C LEU A 184 -18.59 -26.58 11.00
N ALA A 185 -17.62 -25.89 10.38
CA ALA A 185 -16.84 -24.85 11.03
C ALA A 185 -16.32 -23.84 9.99
N GLY A 186 -16.57 -22.56 10.25
CA GLY A 186 -16.23 -21.45 9.37
C GLY A 186 -14.73 -21.32 9.12
N LEU A 187 -14.36 -21.16 7.84
CA LEU A 187 -12.99 -20.91 7.42
C LEU A 187 -12.79 -19.40 7.26
N GLY A 188 -12.20 -18.77 8.27
CA GLY A 188 -11.46 -17.54 8.08
C GLY A 188 -10.10 -17.90 7.46
N PHE A 189 -9.87 -17.52 6.21
CA PHE A 189 -8.57 -17.70 5.58
C PHE A 189 -7.67 -16.52 5.94
N SER A 190 -6.63 -16.81 6.74
CA SER A 190 -5.46 -15.95 6.83
C SER A 190 -4.50 -16.36 5.71
N ARG A 191 -4.26 -15.46 4.74
CA ARG A 191 -3.24 -15.66 3.70
C ARG A 191 -1.87 -15.48 4.32
N LYS A 192 -1.12 -16.59 4.41
CA LYS A 192 0.30 -16.60 4.82
C LYS A 192 1.18 -16.42 3.59
N TRP A 193 2.36 -15.86 3.76
CA TRP A 193 3.32 -15.56 2.70
C TRP A 193 4.59 -16.40 2.94
N GLN A 194 5.15 -17.02 1.90
CA GLN A 194 6.44 -17.72 1.95
C GLN A 194 7.22 -17.53 0.64
N TRP A 195 8.55 -17.51 0.75
CA TRP A 195 9.50 -17.21 -0.32
C TRP A 195 10.25 -18.43 -0.85
N CYS A 196 10.61 -18.38 -2.14
CA CYS A 196 11.52 -19.31 -2.81
C CYS A 196 12.71 -18.54 -3.40
N GLY A 197 13.93 -18.98 -3.10
CA GLY A 197 15.18 -18.61 -3.77
C GLY A 197 15.94 -17.46 -3.13
#